data_AF-J9ZCX9-F1
#
_entry.id   AF-J9ZCX9-F1
#
_cell.length_a   1.000
_cell.length_b   1.000
_cell.length_c   1.000
_cell.angle_alpha   90.00
_cell.angle_beta   90.00
_cell.angle_gamma   90.00
#
_symmetry.space_group_name_H-M   'P 1'
#
loop_
_entity.id
_entity.type
_entity.pdbx_description
1 polymer ?
#
loop_
_entity_poly.entity_id
_entity_poly.type
_entity_poly.pdbx_seq_one_letter_code
_entity_poly.pdbx_strand_id
1 'polypeptide(L)'
;MVTKKVRVPDTWNNRNTLWKGGPFLEKQPAFRIGIVGVGRMGSNMALRLQEIGFSIVSVFDHRREAAREVAARTGAVVAETLAEVTAGANVIFTVVGTDREMESLFRESGDSLLQNAGGRIFINCATVSPGLHVEIERRSRARNADSLEASMASSIPQARSGTLYLMVGGKKEVLERVRPVLDALSAEIRYVGPAGQAAKLKALVNMVMNINTAGLAEGLGLADALGLDLAMVREVFSRTGAASRVLETDGADMQNREHDVYFSAAHAAKDSHIALDLAREAGLSLPLARATAGQFDRMVEAGLGEIDKSGVSELTFLSRRPRTLSPGNDHG
;
A
#
# COMPACT_ATOMS: atom_id res chain seq x y z
N MET A 1 23.36 12.99 -23.18
CA MET A 1 23.81 11.75 -23.85
C MET A 1 22.96 10.60 -23.30
N VAL A 2 22.06 10.07 -24.15
CA VAL A 2 21.18 8.89 -24.02
C VAL A 2 20.75 8.45 -22.61
N THR A 3 19.52 8.79 -22.23
CA THR A 3 18.80 8.19 -21.10
C THR A 3 18.55 6.71 -21.38
N LYS A 4 19.26 5.81 -20.69
CA LYS A 4 18.92 4.39 -20.67
C LYS A 4 17.65 4.22 -19.83
N LYS A 5 16.50 4.12 -20.51
CA LYS A 5 15.29 3.51 -19.94
C LYS A 5 15.68 2.17 -19.33
N VAL A 6 15.38 1.96 -18.06
CA VAL A 6 15.45 0.64 -17.42
C VAL A 6 14.58 -0.29 -18.25
N ARG A 7 15.22 -1.23 -18.94
CA ARG A 7 14.55 -2.19 -19.82
C ARG A 7 13.99 -3.29 -18.94
N VAL A 8 12.67 -3.32 -18.79
CA VAL A 8 11.96 -4.47 -18.22
C VAL A 8 12.26 -5.68 -19.12
N PRO A 9 12.68 -6.84 -18.60
CA PRO A 9 13.02 -7.99 -19.42
C PRO A 9 11.87 -8.38 -20.37
N ASP A 10 12.17 -8.68 -21.64
CA ASP A 10 11.16 -9.00 -22.67
C ASP A 10 10.30 -10.25 -22.33
N THR A 11 10.74 -11.08 -21.37
CA THR A 11 9.98 -12.23 -20.86
C THR A 11 8.76 -11.85 -20.01
N TRP A 12 8.65 -10.60 -19.55
CA TRP A 12 7.54 -10.12 -18.72
C TRP A 12 6.31 -9.67 -19.52
N ASN A 13 6.53 -9.11 -20.71
CA ASN A 13 5.44 -8.62 -21.56
C ASN A 13 4.59 -9.78 -22.13
N ASN A 14 5.16 -10.99 -22.18
CA ASN A 14 4.51 -12.19 -22.71
C ASN A 14 3.51 -12.84 -21.76
N ARG A 15 3.41 -12.43 -20.48
CA ARG A 15 2.34 -12.94 -19.61
C ARG A 15 0.97 -12.38 -20.00
N ASN A 16 0.89 -11.10 -20.37
CA ASN A 16 -0.39 -10.45 -20.73
C ASN A 16 -1.11 -11.08 -21.92
N THR A 17 -0.39 -11.70 -22.85
CA THR A 17 -0.94 -12.42 -24.00
C THR A 17 -1.44 -13.83 -23.64
N LEU A 18 -0.92 -14.45 -22.58
CA LEU A 18 -1.35 -15.79 -22.13
C LEU A 18 -2.74 -15.78 -21.46
N TRP A 19 -3.19 -14.62 -20.95
CA TRP A 19 -4.46 -14.50 -20.23
C TRP A 19 -5.65 -14.16 -21.14
N LYS A 20 -5.43 -13.59 -22.34
CA LYS A 20 -6.51 -13.31 -23.28
C LYS A 20 -6.97 -14.58 -23.99
N GLY A 21 -8.03 -15.22 -23.48
CA GLY A 21 -8.73 -16.31 -24.15
C GLY A 21 -7.87 -17.57 -24.41
N GLY A 22 -6.77 -17.73 -23.68
CA GLY A 22 -5.90 -18.90 -23.78
C GLY A 22 -6.33 -20.05 -22.86
N PRO A 23 -5.74 -21.25 -23.02
CA PRO A 23 -6.06 -22.47 -22.26
C PRO A 23 -5.81 -22.37 -20.73
N PHE A 24 -5.29 -21.25 -20.23
CA PHE A 24 -5.11 -20.99 -18.80
C PHE A 24 -6.45 -20.75 -18.09
N LEU A 25 -7.38 -19.99 -18.67
CA LEU A 25 -8.67 -19.67 -18.02
C LEU A 25 -9.67 -20.84 -18.09
N GLU A 26 -9.58 -21.70 -19.11
CA GLU A 26 -10.49 -22.85 -19.31
C GLU A 26 -10.36 -23.95 -18.25
N LYS A 27 -9.27 -23.97 -17.47
CA LYS A 27 -8.98 -25.01 -16.46
C LYS A 27 -8.99 -24.52 -15.01
N GLN A 28 -9.28 -23.26 -14.75
CA GLN A 28 -9.31 -22.72 -13.39
C GLN A 28 -10.71 -22.88 -12.76
N PRO A 29 -10.81 -23.08 -11.43
CA PRO A 29 -12.09 -22.92 -10.76
C PRO A 29 -12.65 -21.52 -11.06
N ALA A 30 -13.96 -21.40 -11.25
CA ALA A 30 -14.60 -20.12 -11.53
C ALA A 30 -14.43 -19.16 -10.34
N PHE A 31 -13.39 -18.34 -10.36
CA PHE A 31 -13.16 -17.29 -9.37
C PHE A 31 -14.22 -16.20 -9.55
N ARG A 32 -15.10 -16.08 -8.56
CA ARG A 32 -16.10 -15.03 -8.43
C ARG A 32 -15.58 -14.05 -7.39
N ILE A 33 -15.08 -12.92 -7.86
CA ILE A 33 -14.28 -12.00 -7.05
C ILE A 33 -15.12 -10.84 -6.55
N GLY A 34 -15.13 -10.66 -5.22
CA GLY A 34 -15.63 -9.46 -4.57
C GLY A 34 -14.47 -8.52 -4.23
N ILE A 35 -14.67 -7.20 -4.38
CA ILE A 35 -13.69 -6.18 -3.98
C ILE A 35 -14.33 -5.24 -2.96
N VAL A 36 -13.76 -5.18 -1.76
CA VAL A 36 -14.20 -4.31 -0.66
C VAL A 36 -13.12 -3.25 -0.42
N GLY A 37 -13.49 -1.99 -0.59
CA GLY A 37 -12.56 -0.87 -0.69
C GLY A 37 -12.10 -0.69 -2.12
N VAL A 38 -12.69 0.27 -2.83
CA VAL A 38 -12.36 0.61 -4.22
C VAL A 38 -11.81 2.03 -4.35
N GLY A 39 -11.00 2.44 -3.35
CA GLY A 39 -10.13 3.60 -3.48
C GLY A 39 -9.09 3.44 -4.60
N ARG A 40 -8.04 4.26 -4.58
CA ARG A 40 -7.04 4.28 -5.66
C ARG A 40 -6.42 2.91 -5.92
N MET A 41 -6.07 2.14 -4.89
CA MET A 41 -5.49 0.81 -5.10
C MET A 41 -6.53 -0.24 -5.53
N GLY A 42 -7.62 -0.38 -4.76
CA GLY A 42 -8.62 -1.43 -5.01
C GLY A 42 -9.32 -1.32 -6.37
N SER A 43 -9.64 -0.10 -6.82
CA SER A 43 -10.19 0.14 -8.16
C SER A 43 -9.23 -0.33 -9.27
N ASN A 44 -7.93 -0.11 -9.08
CA ASN A 44 -6.90 -0.45 -10.07
C ASN A 44 -6.71 -1.98 -10.14
N MET A 45 -6.76 -2.66 -8.99
CA MET A 45 -6.75 -4.12 -8.91
C MET A 45 -7.99 -4.75 -9.55
N ALA A 46 -9.18 -4.24 -9.24
CA ALA A 46 -10.45 -4.76 -9.78
C ALA A 46 -10.48 -4.73 -11.31
N LEU A 47 -10.10 -3.59 -11.87
CA LEU A 47 -10.05 -3.37 -13.31
C LEU A 47 -8.99 -4.23 -13.99
N ARG A 48 -7.79 -4.35 -13.39
CA ARG A 48 -6.75 -5.24 -13.91
C ARG A 48 -7.23 -6.68 -14.00
N LEU A 49 -7.84 -7.20 -12.93
CA LEU A 49 -8.40 -8.56 -12.90
C LEU A 49 -9.50 -8.76 -13.94
N GLN A 50 -10.38 -7.77 -14.12
CA GLN A 50 -11.43 -7.83 -15.13
C GLN A 50 -10.86 -7.84 -16.56
N GLU A 51 -9.88 -6.98 -16.86
CA GLU A 51 -9.26 -6.85 -18.19
C GLU A 51 -8.57 -8.13 -18.68
N ILE A 52 -8.11 -8.97 -17.73
CA ILE A 52 -7.47 -10.26 -18.01
C ILE A 52 -8.44 -11.45 -17.85
N GLY A 53 -9.74 -11.20 -17.71
CA GLY A 53 -10.79 -12.22 -17.83
C GLY A 53 -11.32 -12.81 -16.53
N PHE A 54 -10.93 -12.29 -15.35
CA PHE A 54 -11.56 -12.73 -14.10
C PHE A 54 -12.93 -12.07 -13.89
N SER A 55 -13.85 -12.80 -13.25
CA SER A 55 -15.20 -12.30 -12.96
C SER A 55 -15.19 -11.48 -11.67
N ILE A 56 -15.30 -10.16 -11.80
CA ILE A 56 -15.62 -9.27 -10.68
C ILE A 56 -17.14 -9.23 -10.54
N VAL A 57 -17.65 -9.92 -9.54
CA VAL A 57 -19.10 -10.10 -9.36
C VAL A 57 -19.73 -9.02 -8.49
N SER A 58 -18.95 -8.47 -7.56
CA SER A 58 -19.41 -7.38 -6.69
C SER A 58 -18.29 -6.46 -6.26
N VAL A 59 -18.64 -5.20 -6.03
CA VAL A 59 -17.78 -4.18 -5.43
C VAL A 59 -18.51 -3.47 -4.29
N PHE A 60 -17.78 -3.09 -3.25
CA PHE A 60 -18.30 -2.35 -2.11
C PHE A 60 -17.31 -1.27 -1.67
N ASP A 61 -17.82 -0.08 -1.40
CA ASP A 61 -17.08 1.02 -0.74
C ASP A 61 -18.08 1.90 0.01
N HIS A 62 -17.68 2.49 1.14
CA HIS A 62 -18.51 3.47 1.84
C HIS A 62 -18.77 4.71 0.98
N ARG A 63 -17.82 5.09 0.12
CA ARG A 63 -18.02 6.07 -0.95
C ARG A 63 -18.71 5.40 -2.12
N ARG A 64 -20.04 5.38 -2.09
CA ARG A 64 -20.88 4.72 -3.09
C ARG A 64 -20.60 5.15 -4.53
N GLU A 65 -20.21 6.41 -4.74
CA GLU A 65 -19.80 6.91 -6.06
C GLU A 65 -18.60 6.14 -6.63
N ALA A 66 -17.54 5.94 -5.84
CA ALA A 66 -16.36 5.18 -6.26
C ALA A 66 -16.72 3.72 -6.63
N ALA A 67 -17.62 3.10 -5.85
CA ALA A 67 -18.11 1.75 -6.17
C ALA A 67 -18.87 1.71 -7.51
N ARG A 68 -19.71 2.72 -7.79
CA ARG A 68 -20.44 2.84 -9.06
C ARG A 68 -19.51 3.04 -10.25
N GLU A 69 -18.47 3.86 -10.12
CA GLU A 69 -17.47 4.06 -11.19
C GLU A 69 -16.74 2.75 -11.55
N VAL A 70 -16.33 1.98 -10.55
CA VAL A 70 -15.68 0.68 -10.79
C VAL A 70 -16.67 -0.33 -11.36
N ALA A 71 -17.90 -0.39 -10.85
CA ALA A 71 -18.95 -1.25 -11.38
C ALA A 71 -19.23 -0.97 -12.86
N ALA A 72 -19.38 0.29 -13.26
CA ALA A 72 -19.62 0.69 -14.63
C ALA A 72 -18.54 0.20 -15.62
N ARG A 73 -17.30 0.07 -15.15
CA ARG A 73 -16.17 -0.37 -15.97
C ARG A 73 -15.93 -1.87 -15.92
N THR A 74 -16.34 -2.54 -14.85
CA THR A 74 -16.08 -3.98 -14.64
C THR A 74 -17.29 -4.87 -14.95
N GLY A 75 -18.50 -4.30 -14.98
CA GLY A 75 -19.76 -5.04 -15.02
C GLY A 75 -20.16 -5.65 -13.67
N ALA A 76 -19.45 -5.33 -12.59
CA ALA A 76 -19.75 -5.82 -11.25
C ALA A 76 -21.02 -5.19 -10.68
N VAL A 77 -21.69 -5.89 -9.77
CA VAL A 77 -22.79 -5.33 -8.98
C VAL A 77 -22.23 -4.46 -7.86
N VAL A 78 -22.82 -3.28 -7.62
CA VAL A 78 -22.54 -2.52 -6.39
C VAL A 78 -23.32 -3.18 -5.26
N ALA A 79 -22.62 -3.83 -4.33
CA ALA A 79 -23.26 -4.47 -3.20
C ALA A 79 -23.72 -3.42 -2.18
N GLU A 80 -24.90 -3.58 -1.61
CA GLU A 80 -25.44 -2.68 -0.58
C GLU A 80 -24.88 -3.04 0.80
N THR A 81 -24.52 -4.30 1.02
CA THR A 81 -23.99 -4.80 2.30
C THR A 81 -22.72 -5.65 2.11
N LEU A 82 -21.92 -5.80 3.16
CA LEU A 82 -20.78 -6.72 3.18
C LEU A 82 -21.23 -8.18 3.11
N ALA A 83 -22.37 -8.50 3.71
CA ALA A 83 -22.99 -9.81 3.61
C ALA A 83 -23.33 -10.21 2.17
N GLU A 84 -23.80 -9.27 1.35
CA GLU A 84 -24.07 -9.48 -0.08
C GLU A 84 -22.79 -9.77 -0.87
N VAL A 85 -21.69 -9.06 -0.58
CA VAL A 85 -20.38 -9.35 -1.20
C VAL A 85 -19.98 -10.80 -0.96
N THR A 86 -20.10 -11.26 0.29
CA THR A 86 -19.69 -12.61 0.69
C THR A 86 -20.63 -13.71 0.18
N ALA A 87 -21.92 -13.40 0.01
CA ALA A 87 -22.88 -14.29 -0.65
C ALA A 87 -22.58 -14.41 -2.16
N GLY A 88 -22.13 -13.31 -2.77
CA GLY A 88 -21.86 -13.17 -4.19
C GLY A 88 -20.47 -13.64 -4.64
N ALA A 89 -19.50 -13.81 -3.76
CA ALA A 89 -18.12 -14.11 -4.13
C ALA A 89 -17.55 -15.33 -3.39
N ASN A 90 -16.56 -16.00 -3.99
CA ASN A 90 -15.78 -17.07 -3.33
C ASN A 90 -14.36 -16.61 -2.94
N VAL A 91 -13.87 -15.55 -3.58
CA VAL A 91 -12.63 -14.85 -3.22
C VAL A 91 -12.96 -13.37 -3.04
N ILE A 92 -12.61 -12.79 -1.89
CA ILE A 92 -12.93 -11.41 -1.56
C ILE A 92 -11.63 -10.68 -1.22
N PHE A 93 -11.31 -9.64 -1.99
CA PHE A 93 -10.21 -8.73 -1.64
C PHE A 93 -10.71 -7.63 -0.72
N THR A 94 -9.94 -7.31 0.31
CA THR A 94 -10.15 -6.12 1.14
C THR A 94 -8.99 -5.16 0.98
N VAL A 95 -9.29 -3.90 0.66
CA VAL A 95 -8.29 -2.85 0.37
C VAL A 95 -8.66 -1.59 1.14
N VAL A 96 -8.32 -1.57 2.43
CA VAL A 96 -8.62 -0.48 3.39
C VAL A 96 -7.34 0.09 4.01
N GLY A 97 -7.42 1.27 4.63
CA GLY A 97 -6.25 2.03 5.08
C GLY A 97 -5.86 1.81 6.54
N THR A 98 -6.82 1.41 7.38
CA THR A 98 -6.64 1.39 8.84
C THR A 98 -7.14 0.10 9.51
N ASP A 99 -6.61 -0.19 10.69
CA ASP A 99 -7.04 -1.29 11.55
C ASP A 99 -8.54 -1.18 11.87
N ARG A 100 -9.03 0.02 12.20
CA ARG A 100 -10.45 0.26 12.51
C ARG A 100 -11.36 -0.08 11.32
N GLU A 101 -10.99 0.34 10.12
CA GLU A 101 -11.76 -0.02 8.91
C GLU A 101 -11.74 -1.52 8.70
N MET A 102 -10.58 -2.17 8.81
CA MET A 102 -10.46 -3.62 8.64
C MET A 102 -11.29 -4.38 9.70
N GLU A 103 -11.23 -3.99 10.97
CA GLU A 103 -12.04 -4.56 12.05
C GLU A 103 -13.54 -4.45 11.75
N SER A 104 -13.97 -3.32 11.20
CA SER A 104 -15.38 -3.09 10.82
C SER A 104 -15.88 -4.09 9.77
N LEU A 105 -15.00 -4.58 8.88
CA LEU A 105 -15.35 -5.56 7.87
C LEU A 105 -15.58 -6.96 8.45
N PHE A 106 -14.87 -7.29 9.55
CA PHE A 106 -14.83 -8.61 10.17
C PHE A 106 -15.43 -8.62 11.59
N ARG A 107 -16.49 -7.84 11.81
CA ARG A 107 -17.26 -7.83 13.06
C ARG A 107 -17.99 -9.15 13.25
N GLU A 108 -18.10 -9.60 14.50
CA GLU A 108 -18.82 -10.83 14.83
C GLU A 108 -20.36 -10.69 14.72
N SER A 109 -20.86 -9.45 14.74
CA SER A 109 -22.28 -9.10 14.66
C SER A 109 -22.51 -7.84 13.78
N GLY A 110 -23.74 -7.68 13.29
CA GLY A 110 -24.08 -6.65 12.31
C GLY A 110 -23.58 -6.99 10.91
N ASP A 111 -23.68 -6.05 9.97
CA ASP A 111 -23.16 -6.25 8.61
C ASP A 111 -21.65 -6.49 8.62
N SER A 112 -21.22 -7.60 8.01
CA SER A 112 -19.83 -8.06 8.01
C SER A 112 -19.60 -9.09 6.91
N LEU A 113 -18.35 -9.15 6.43
CA LEU A 113 -17.85 -10.21 5.56
C LEU A 113 -17.89 -11.61 6.20
N LEU A 114 -18.06 -11.73 7.52
CA LEU A 114 -18.19 -13.03 8.18
C LEU A 114 -19.57 -13.67 7.99
N GLN A 115 -20.56 -12.92 7.48
CA GLN A 115 -21.85 -13.48 7.11
C GLN A 115 -21.74 -14.26 5.80
N ASN A 116 -22.34 -15.47 5.74
CA ASN A 116 -22.25 -16.36 4.57
C ASN A 116 -20.81 -16.76 4.18
N ALA A 117 -19.86 -16.71 5.11
CA ALA A 117 -18.43 -16.89 4.85
C ALA A 117 -17.97 -18.34 4.62
N GLY A 118 -18.81 -19.35 4.87
CA GLY A 118 -18.42 -20.76 4.73
C GLY A 118 -17.83 -21.08 3.36
N GLY A 119 -16.58 -21.55 3.30
CA GLY A 119 -15.84 -21.88 2.08
C GLY A 119 -15.25 -20.69 1.32
N ARG A 120 -15.37 -19.46 1.84
CA ARG A 120 -14.84 -18.23 1.20
C ARG A 120 -13.38 -18.02 1.60
N ILE A 121 -12.67 -17.26 0.77
CA ILE A 121 -11.30 -16.84 1.03
C ILE A 121 -11.23 -15.31 1.02
N PHE A 122 -10.81 -14.72 2.13
CA PHE A 122 -10.57 -13.28 2.26
C PHE A 122 -9.09 -12.97 2.05
N ILE A 123 -8.77 -12.18 1.03
CA ILE A 123 -7.41 -11.72 0.72
C ILE A 123 -7.30 -10.26 1.18
N ASN A 124 -6.61 -10.07 2.30
CA ASN A 124 -6.47 -8.77 2.95
C ASN A 124 -5.23 -8.04 2.44
N CYS A 125 -5.44 -7.01 1.62
CA CYS A 125 -4.41 -6.20 0.98
C CYS A 125 -4.16 -4.87 1.70
N ALA A 126 -4.51 -4.77 2.99
CA ALA A 126 -4.26 -3.60 3.81
C ALA A 126 -2.90 -3.69 4.52
N THR A 127 -2.36 -2.53 4.90
CA THR A 127 -1.28 -2.47 5.89
C THR A 127 -1.92 -2.18 7.25
N VAL A 128 -2.14 -3.23 8.03
CA VAL A 128 -2.73 -3.16 9.38
C VAL A 128 -1.85 -3.92 10.39
N SER A 129 -2.15 -3.84 11.67
CA SER A 129 -1.35 -4.52 12.70
C SER A 129 -1.28 -6.04 12.48
N PRO A 130 -0.13 -6.68 12.79
CA PRO A 130 0.02 -8.13 12.71
C PRO A 130 -1.00 -8.91 13.54
N GLY A 131 -1.33 -8.41 14.75
CA GLY A 131 -2.31 -9.03 15.64
C GLY A 131 -3.70 -9.09 15.03
N LEU A 132 -4.11 -8.04 14.30
CA LEU A 132 -5.41 -8.00 13.63
C LEU A 132 -5.53 -9.05 12.53
N HIS A 133 -4.47 -9.31 11.77
CA HIS A 133 -4.49 -10.39 10.76
C HIS A 133 -4.67 -11.78 11.38
N VAL A 134 -3.98 -12.05 12.50
CA VAL A 134 -4.15 -13.31 13.25
C VAL A 134 -5.58 -13.46 13.76
N GLU A 135 -6.16 -12.38 14.28
CA GLU A 135 -7.54 -12.36 14.79
C GLU A 135 -8.57 -12.54 13.67
N ILE A 136 -8.39 -11.91 12.51
CA ILE A 136 -9.26 -12.10 11.34
C ILE A 136 -9.19 -13.54 10.86
N GLU A 137 -7.98 -14.13 10.76
CA GLU A 137 -7.84 -15.53 10.37
C GLU A 137 -8.57 -16.47 11.37
N ARG A 138 -8.51 -16.17 12.67
CA ARG A 138 -9.26 -16.91 13.71
C ARG A 138 -10.77 -16.80 13.49
N ARG A 139 -11.29 -15.58 13.30
CA ARG A 139 -12.73 -15.31 13.09
C ARG A 139 -13.26 -15.94 11.79
N SER A 140 -12.51 -15.84 10.70
CA SER A 140 -12.84 -16.48 9.42
C SER A 140 -12.94 -18.00 9.59
N ARG A 141 -11.97 -18.63 10.26
CA ARG A 141 -11.96 -20.08 10.51
C ARG A 141 -13.16 -20.54 11.36
N ALA A 142 -13.56 -19.76 12.36
CA ALA A 142 -14.76 -20.04 13.15
C ALA A 142 -16.05 -20.06 12.31
N ARG A 143 -16.03 -19.50 11.09
CA ARG A 143 -17.14 -19.51 10.12
C ARG A 143 -16.87 -20.41 8.90
N ASN A 144 -15.95 -21.38 9.03
CA ASN A 144 -15.51 -22.27 7.93
C ASN A 144 -14.96 -21.52 6.71
N ALA A 145 -14.35 -20.35 6.91
CA ALA A 145 -13.71 -19.54 5.88
C ALA A 145 -12.19 -19.48 6.11
N ASP A 146 -11.44 -19.09 5.09
CA ASP A 146 -10.01 -18.84 5.18
C ASP A 146 -9.70 -17.35 4.96
N SER A 147 -8.56 -16.89 5.50
CA SER A 147 -8.03 -15.55 5.25
C SER A 147 -6.54 -15.62 4.92
N LEU A 148 -6.08 -14.69 4.10
CA LEU A 148 -4.68 -14.47 3.75
C LEU A 148 -4.35 -12.99 3.85
N GLU A 149 -3.15 -12.67 4.32
CA GLU A 149 -2.50 -11.39 4.06
C GLU A 149 -1.93 -11.37 2.65
N ALA A 150 -2.10 -10.27 1.95
CA ALA A 150 -1.39 -9.97 0.71
C ALA A 150 -0.90 -8.52 0.75
N SER A 151 0.01 -8.23 1.68
CA SER A 151 0.59 -6.91 1.87
C SER A 151 1.40 -6.50 0.65
N MET A 152 1.12 -5.31 0.10
CA MET A 152 1.76 -4.81 -1.12
C MET A 152 3.00 -3.97 -0.80
N ALA A 153 4.08 -4.17 -1.56
CA ALA A 153 5.26 -3.29 -1.59
C ALA A 153 5.39 -2.62 -2.96
N SER A 154 4.33 -1.96 -3.43
CA SER A 154 4.23 -1.40 -4.77
C SER A 154 3.23 -0.24 -4.82
N SER A 155 3.15 0.50 -5.93
CA SER A 155 2.24 1.62 -6.12
C SER A 155 1.21 1.36 -7.23
N ILE A 156 0.39 2.37 -7.51
CA ILE A 156 -0.75 2.30 -8.44
C ILE A 156 -0.37 1.79 -9.85
N PRO A 157 0.76 2.21 -10.46
CA PRO A 157 1.16 1.69 -11.77
C PRO A 157 1.36 0.18 -11.80
N GLN A 158 1.89 -0.41 -10.72
CA GLN A 158 2.06 -1.86 -10.61
C GLN A 158 0.72 -2.58 -10.47
N ALA A 159 -0.23 -2.02 -9.71
CA ALA A 159 -1.58 -2.58 -9.63
C ALA A 159 -2.27 -2.62 -10.99
N ARG A 160 -2.16 -1.53 -11.77
CA ARG A 160 -2.72 -1.46 -13.13
C ARG A 160 -2.09 -2.42 -14.12
N SER A 161 -0.80 -2.65 -13.99
CA SER A 161 -0.07 -3.53 -14.91
C SER A 161 -0.05 -4.99 -14.47
N GLY A 162 -0.55 -5.31 -13.27
CA GLY A 162 -0.49 -6.66 -12.70
C GLY A 162 0.94 -7.06 -12.32
N THR A 163 1.72 -6.11 -11.81
CA THR A 163 3.13 -6.29 -11.48
C THR A 163 3.43 -5.98 -10.01
N LEU A 164 2.44 -6.12 -9.13
CA LEU A 164 2.60 -5.94 -7.69
C LEU A 164 3.68 -6.88 -7.13
N TYR A 165 4.38 -6.41 -6.11
CA TYR A 165 5.15 -7.25 -5.20
C TYR A 165 4.27 -7.57 -3.98
N LEU A 166 3.90 -8.83 -3.83
CA LEU A 166 3.03 -9.29 -2.75
C LEU A 166 3.81 -10.06 -1.70
N MET A 167 3.72 -9.62 -0.45
CA MET A 167 4.14 -10.38 0.73
C MET A 167 2.90 -11.06 1.29
N VAL A 168 2.93 -12.40 1.35
CA VAL A 168 1.76 -13.20 1.72
C VAL A 168 1.98 -13.91 3.04
N GLY A 169 1.01 -13.76 3.94
CA GLY A 169 0.94 -14.42 5.24
C GLY A 169 -0.34 -15.24 5.39
N GLY A 170 -0.27 -16.33 6.15
CA GLY A 170 -1.39 -17.24 6.42
C GLY A 170 -1.06 -18.69 6.07
N LYS A 171 -2.08 -19.52 5.87
CA LYS A 171 -1.90 -20.93 5.48
C LYS A 171 -1.40 -21.05 4.04
N LYS A 172 -0.31 -21.81 3.85
CA LYS A 172 0.29 -22.01 2.53
C LYS A 172 -0.67 -22.69 1.55
N GLU A 173 -1.50 -23.62 2.04
CA GLU A 173 -2.48 -24.34 1.22
C GLU A 173 -3.57 -23.41 0.67
N VAL A 174 -3.95 -22.38 1.45
CA VAL A 174 -4.91 -21.36 1.02
C VAL A 174 -4.26 -20.47 -0.05
N LEU A 175 -2.98 -20.09 0.13
CA LEU A 175 -2.23 -19.36 -0.89
C LEU A 175 -2.23 -20.12 -2.22
N GLU A 176 -1.91 -21.41 -2.22
CA GLU A 176 -1.90 -22.18 -3.47
C GLU A 176 -3.27 -22.24 -4.15
N ARG A 177 -4.39 -22.24 -3.40
CA ARG A 177 -5.76 -22.19 -3.96
C ARG A 177 -6.07 -20.88 -4.67
N VAL A 178 -5.53 -19.75 -4.20
CA VAL A 178 -5.76 -18.41 -4.81
C VAL A 178 -4.55 -17.89 -5.59
N ARG A 179 -3.48 -18.68 -5.72
CA ARG A 179 -2.29 -18.30 -6.47
C ARG A 179 -2.61 -17.81 -7.88
N PRO A 180 -3.53 -18.43 -8.66
CA PRO A 180 -3.85 -17.93 -10.00
C PRO A 180 -4.34 -16.48 -10.04
N VAL A 181 -5.16 -16.05 -9.07
CA VAL A 181 -5.65 -14.66 -9.02
C VAL A 181 -4.57 -13.70 -8.52
N LEU A 182 -3.72 -14.14 -7.60
CA LEU A 182 -2.61 -13.32 -7.11
C LEU A 182 -1.52 -13.16 -8.17
N ASP A 183 -1.18 -14.20 -8.92
CA ASP A 183 -0.20 -14.15 -10.03
C ASP A 183 -0.68 -13.21 -11.15
N ALA A 184 -2.00 -13.07 -11.33
CA ALA A 184 -2.59 -12.14 -12.29
C ALA A 184 -2.42 -10.66 -11.90
N LEU A 185 -2.29 -10.40 -10.60
CA LEU A 185 -2.07 -9.08 -10.01
C LEU A 185 -0.59 -8.77 -9.75
N SER A 186 0.29 -9.77 -9.79
CA SER A 186 1.63 -9.67 -9.25
C SER A 186 2.73 -10.16 -10.18
N ALA A 187 3.86 -9.50 -10.02
CA ALA A 187 5.14 -9.90 -10.57
C ALA A 187 5.79 -11.02 -9.77
N GLU A 188 5.73 -10.85 -8.44
CA GLU A 188 6.34 -11.72 -7.45
C GLU A 188 5.41 -11.86 -6.24
N ILE A 189 5.29 -13.11 -5.78
CA ILE A 189 4.63 -13.46 -4.53
C ILE A 189 5.69 -14.06 -3.60
N ARG A 190 5.92 -13.39 -2.48
CA ARG A 190 6.76 -13.88 -1.39
C ARG A 190 5.88 -14.42 -0.27
N TYR A 191 5.85 -15.75 -0.10
CA TYR A 191 5.27 -16.34 1.11
C TYR A 191 6.20 -16.07 2.29
N VAL A 192 5.68 -15.42 3.33
CA VAL A 192 6.46 -14.97 4.50
C VAL A 192 6.26 -15.90 5.70
N GLY A 193 5.12 -16.59 5.78
CA GLY A 193 4.82 -17.51 6.89
C GLY A 193 3.36 -17.46 7.31
N PRO A 194 3.04 -17.85 8.56
CA PRO A 194 1.68 -17.78 9.09
C PRO A 194 1.16 -16.34 9.20
N ALA A 195 -0.12 -16.20 9.54
CA ALA A 195 -0.76 -14.89 9.69
C ALA A 195 0.02 -13.97 10.65
N GLY A 196 0.03 -12.67 10.33
CA GLY A 196 0.79 -11.60 10.98
C GLY A 196 2.22 -11.44 10.46
N GLN A 197 2.83 -12.46 9.86
CA GLN A 197 4.25 -12.38 9.47
C GLN A 197 4.48 -11.46 8.27
N ALA A 198 3.56 -11.43 7.30
CA ALA A 198 3.66 -10.51 6.17
C ALA A 198 3.50 -9.05 6.62
N ALA A 199 2.55 -8.77 7.53
CA ALA A 199 2.40 -7.45 8.12
C ALA A 199 3.64 -6.99 8.93
N LYS A 200 4.27 -7.89 9.70
CA LYS A 200 5.55 -7.58 10.40
C LYS A 200 6.64 -7.20 9.40
N LEU A 201 6.83 -7.99 8.35
CA LEU A 201 7.82 -7.68 7.32
C LEU A 201 7.51 -6.36 6.61
N LYS A 202 6.23 -6.12 6.28
CA LYS A 202 5.78 -4.86 5.67
C LYS A 202 6.05 -3.65 6.57
N ALA A 203 5.82 -3.76 7.88
CA ALA A 203 6.14 -2.70 8.83
C ALA A 203 7.63 -2.38 8.84
N LEU A 204 8.51 -3.39 8.77
CA LEU A 204 9.96 -3.17 8.66
C LEU A 204 10.35 -2.50 7.34
N VAL A 205 9.77 -2.93 6.21
CA VAL A 205 9.98 -2.29 4.90
C VAL A 205 9.61 -0.81 4.95
N ASN A 206 8.43 -0.49 5.48
CA ASN A 206 7.95 0.88 5.56
C ASN A 206 8.74 1.71 6.58
N MET A 207 9.16 1.13 7.71
CA MET A 207 10.04 1.81 8.67
C MET A 207 11.35 2.27 8.04
N VAL A 208 12.06 1.37 7.35
CA VAL A 208 13.35 1.71 6.70
C VAL A 208 13.12 2.71 5.55
N MET A 209 12.08 2.53 4.75
CA MET A 209 11.71 3.47 3.69
C MET A 209 11.42 4.87 4.24
N ASN A 210 10.68 4.96 5.33
CA ASN A 210 10.32 6.23 5.96
C ASN A 210 11.55 6.91 6.58
N ILE A 211 12.46 6.15 7.20
CA ILE A 211 13.74 6.68 7.70
C ILE A 211 14.57 7.24 6.54
N ASN A 212 14.67 6.51 5.43
CA ASN A 212 15.37 6.99 4.23
C ASN A 212 14.72 8.27 3.66
N THR A 213 13.40 8.39 3.74
CA THR A 213 12.66 9.57 3.26
C THR A 213 12.96 10.80 4.13
N ALA A 214 12.86 10.68 5.45
CA ALA A 214 13.18 11.75 6.38
C ALA A 214 14.66 12.15 6.29
N GLY A 215 15.58 11.17 6.27
CA GLY A 215 17.02 11.42 6.15
C GLY A 215 17.41 12.06 4.82
N LEU A 216 16.76 11.67 3.72
CA LEU A 216 16.97 12.33 2.42
C LEU A 216 16.51 13.79 2.45
N ALA A 217 15.33 14.06 3.03
CA ALA A 217 14.82 15.42 3.17
C ALA A 217 15.77 16.30 3.99
N GLU A 218 16.31 15.80 5.11
CA GLU A 218 17.32 16.49 5.92
C GLU A 218 18.61 16.76 5.13
N GLY A 219 19.12 15.75 4.42
CA GLY A 219 20.32 15.89 3.60
C GLY A 219 20.17 16.93 2.48
N LEU A 220 19.05 16.91 1.75
CA LEU A 220 18.76 17.88 0.68
C LEU A 220 18.48 19.27 1.24
N GLY A 221 17.76 19.39 2.36
CA GLY A 221 17.50 20.67 3.01
C GLY A 221 18.77 21.33 3.54
N LEU A 222 19.73 20.55 4.07
CA LEU A 222 21.03 21.07 4.47
C LEU A 222 21.88 21.45 3.24
N ALA A 223 21.88 20.65 2.18
CA ALA A 223 22.58 20.98 0.95
C ALA A 223 22.09 22.30 0.33
N ASP A 224 20.77 22.54 0.34
CA ASP A 224 20.15 23.81 -0.08
C ASP A 224 20.64 24.98 0.78
N ALA A 225 20.64 24.82 2.11
CA ALA A 225 21.12 25.84 3.04
C ALA A 225 22.62 26.15 2.88
N LEU A 226 23.41 25.18 2.41
CA LEU A 226 24.84 25.35 2.07
C LEU A 226 25.06 25.92 0.66
N GLY A 227 24.00 26.18 -0.11
CA GLY A 227 24.08 26.73 -1.46
C GLY A 227 24.59 25.74 -2.51
N LEU A 228 24.45 24.44 -2.28
CA LEU A 228 24.84 23.39 -3.23
C LEU A 228 23.76 23.16 -4.28
N ASP A 229 24.17 22.81 -5.51
CA ASP A 229 23.24 22.36 -6.54
C ASP A 229 22.65 20.99 -6.17
N LEU A 230 21.34 20.97 -5.90
CA LEU A 230 20.61 19.77 -5.48
C LEU A 230 20.59 18.68 -6.56
N ALA A 231 20.63 19.04 -7.85
CA ALA A 231 20.70 18.04 -8.92
C ALA A 231 22.04 17.28 -8.87
N MET A 232 23.15 18.02 -8.71
CA MET A 232 24.47 17.45 -8.52
C MET A 232 24.54 16.61 -7.23
N VAL A 233 24.02 17.11 -6.11
CA VAL A 233 24.00 16.37 -4.83
C VAL A 233 23.26 15.05 -4.97
N ARG A 234 22.09 15.04 -5.62
CA ARG A 234 21.32 13.80 -5.87
C ARG A 234 22.07 12.83 -6.78
N GLU A 235 22.78 13.31 -7.80
CA GLU A 235 23.64 12.47 -8.63
C GLU A 235 24.74 11.81 -7.78
N VAL A 236 25.43 12.58 -6.93
CA VAL A 236 26.46 12.05 -6.03
C VAL A 236 25.87 11.04 -5.04
N PHE A 237 24.73 11.33 -4.42
CA PHE A 237 24.06 10.39 -3.52
C PHE A 237 23.73 9.08 -4.22
N SER A 238 23.27 9.12 -5.47
CA SER A 238 22.91 7.91 -6.24
C SER A 238 24.09 6.98 -6.54
N ARG A 239 25.33 7.46 -6.41
CA ARG A 239 26.55 6.70 -6.70
C ARG A 239 27.38 6.37 -5.46
N THR A 240 26.88 6.69 -4.27
CA THR A 240 27.61 6.52 -3.00
C THR A 240 26.80 5.71 -1.99
N GLY A 241 27.32 5.55 -0.78
CA GLY A 241 26.58 4.88 0.32
C GLY A 241 25.30 5.59 0.74
N ALA A 242 25.04 6.81 0.25
CA ALA A 242 23.78 7.53 0.45
C ALA A 242 22.65 7.06 -0.49
N ALA A 243 22.94 6.18 -1.45
CA ALA A 243 21.95 5.69 -2.41
C ALA A 243 20.82 4.92 -1.70
N SER A 244 19.58 5.18 -2.12
CA SER A 244 18.40 4.42 -1.68
C SER A 244 17.33 4.44 -2.76
N ARG A 245 16.39 3.50 -2.72
CA ARG A 245 15.24 3.52 -3.63
C ARG A 245 14.41 4.81 -3.48
N VAL A 246 14.38 5.37 -2.27
CA VAL A 246 13.68 6.63 -1.99
C VAL A 246 14.33 7.82 -2.69
N LEU A 247 15.65 7.86 -2.83
CA LEU A 247 16.34 8.91 -3.61
C LEU A 247 15.85 8.94 -5.07
N GLU A 248 15.64 7.75 -5.65
CA GLU A 248 15.17 7.61 -7.02
C GLU A 248 13.71 8.02 -7.19
N THR A 249 12.86 7.75 -6.19
CA THR A 249 11.42 8.03 -6.27
C THR A 249 11.04 9.42 -5.81
N ASP A 250 11.70 9.95 -4.77
CA ASP A 250 11.25 11.17 -4.07
C ASP A 250 12.24 12.33 -4.21
N GLY A 251 13.49 12.07 -4.62
CA GLY A 251 14.52 13.11 -4.60
C GLY A 251 14.21 14.29 -5.52
N ALA A 252 13.61 14.03 -6.69
CA ALA A 252 13.18 15.09 -7.61
C ALA A 252 12.01 15.87 -7.02
N ASP A 253 11.03 15.14 -6.52
CA ASP A 253 9.81 15.67 -5.92
C ASP A 253 10.15 16.60 -4.74
N MET A 254 11.08 16.19 -3.87
CA MET A 254 11.60 17.03 -2.78
C MET A 254 12.30 18.29 -3.28
N GLN A 255 13.11 18.20 -4.34
CA GLN A 255 13.80 19.35 -4.92
C GLN A 255 12.81 20.33 -5.57
N ASN A 256 11.83 19.83 -6.31
CA ASN A 256 10.91 20.61 -7.14
C ASN A 256 9.61 21.01 -6.42
N ARG A 257 9.34 20.46 -5.24
CA ARG A 257 8.07 20.58 -4.49
C ARG A 257 6.88 19.92 -5.18
N GLU A 258 7.15 18.83 -5.88
CA GLU A 258 6.16 18.08 -6.68
C GLU A 258 5.63 16.88 -5.87
N HIS A 259 4.83 17.14 -4.84
CA HIS A 259 4.38 16.13 -3.88
C HIS A 259 3.07 15.43 -4.26
N ASP A 260 2.97 15.02 -5.53
CA ASP A 260 1.84 14.23 -6.01
C ASP A 260 1.71 12.94 -5.21
N VAL A 261 0.52 12.68 -4.69
CA VAL A 261 0.31 11.67 -3.64
C VAL A 261 0.40 10.27 -4.22
N TYR A 262 1.47 9.54 -3.90
CA TYR A 262 1.59 8.10 -4.14
C TYR A 262 1.51 7.31 -2.83
N PHE A 263 2.10 7.84 -1.76
CA PHE A 263 2.00 7.32 -0.40
C PHE A 263 1.97 8.49 0.59
N SER A 264 0.78 8.82 1.09
CA SER A 264 0.56 10.05 1.85
C SER A 264 1.32 10.07 3.17
N ALA A 265 1.64 11.28 3.65
CA ALA A 265 2.30 11.49 4.93
C ALA A 265 1.50 10.92 6.11
N ALA A 266 0.16 10.97 6.06
CA ALA A 266 -0.70 10.35 7.06
C ALA A 266 -0.54 8.82 7.10
N HIS A 267 -0.41 8.16 5.95
CA HIS A 267 -0.11 6.73 5.91
C HIS A 267 1.32 6.44 6.39
N ALA A 268 2.29 7.29 6.05
CA ALA A 268 3.66 7.16 6.54
C ALA A 268 3.74 7.31 8.07
N ALA A 269 3.00 8.23 8.68
CA ALA A 269 2.86 8.37 10.12
C ALA A 269 2.30 7.09 10.73
N LYS A 270 1.12 6.65 10.27
CA LYS A 270 0.45 5.43 10.74
C LYS A 270 1.36 4.20 10.67
N ASP A 271 2.00 3.96 9.53
CA ASP A 271 2.87 2.78 9.33
C ASP A 271 4.16 2.86 10.16
N SER A 272 4.66 4.07 10.45
CA SER A 272 5.80 4.26 11.36
C SER A 272 5.44 3.87 12.80
N HIS A 273 4.22 4.18 13.24
CA HIS A 273 3.74 3.79 14.57
C HIS A 273 3.54 2.28 14.70
N ILE A 274 3.09 1.59 13.64
CA ILE A 274 3.04 0.10 13.65
C ILE A 274 4.43 -0.50 13.94
N ALA A 275 5.48 0.04 13.31
CA ALA A 275 6.85 -0.44 13.56
C ALA A 275 7.34 -0.11 14.98
N LEU A 276 6.97 1.05 15.53
CA LEU A 276 7.30 1.43 16.91
C LEU A 276 6.57 0.56 17.94
N ASP A 277 5.32 0.20 17.68
CA ASP A 277 4.55 -0.73 18.53
C ASP A 277 5.21 -2.11 18.56
N LEU A 278 5.62 -2.63 17.40
CA LEU A 278 6.38 -3.89 17.32
C LEU A 278 7.73 -3.82 18.05
N ALA A 279 8.42 -2.68 17.96
CA ALA A 279 9.67 -2.48 18.68
C ALA A 279 9.46 -2.47 20.20
N ARG A 280 8.39 -1.83 20.68
CA ARG A 280 8.01 -1.81 22.09
C ARG A 280 7.70 -3.23 22.59
N GLU A 281 6.95 -4.01 21.83
CA GLU A 281 6.66 -5.42 22.15
C GLU A 281 7.93 -6.27 22.21
N ALA A 282 8.90 -6.00 21.33
CA ALA A 282 10.18 -6.70 21.29
C ALA A 282 11.21 -6.17 22.33
N GLY A 283 10.89 -5.12 23.09
CA GLY A 283 11.82 -4.49 24.04
C GLY A 283 12.98 -3.72 23.38
N LEU A 284 12.82 -3.27 22.13
CA LEU A 284 13.84 -2.53 21.38
C LEU A 284 13.61 -1.01 21.43
N SER A 285 14.71 -0.27 21.55
CA SER A 285 14.71 1.18 21.38
C SER A 285 15.17 1.55 19.97
N LEU A 286 14.28 2.16 19.18
CA LEU A 286 14.55 2.56 17.79
C LEU A 286 14.55 4.09 17.64
N PRO A 287 15.67 4.78 17.96
CA PRO A 287 15.71 6.25 17.98
C PRO A 287 15.43 6.87 16.61
N LEU A 288 15.94 6.29 15.53
CA LEU A 288 15.70 6.78 14.17
C LEU A 288 14.22 6.69 13.79
N ALA A 289 13.60 5.53 14.01
CA ALA A 289 12.18 5.32 13.72
C ALA A 289 11.28 6.31 14.51
N ARG A 290 11.62 6.58 15.78
CA ARG A 290 10.90 7.55 16.62
C ARG A 290 11.01 8.97 16.06
N ALA A 291 12.21 9.39 15.69
CA ALA A 291 12.43 10.71 15.11
C ALA A 291 11.67 10.87 13.79
N THR A 292 11.73 9.85 12.92
CA THR A 292 11.00 9.80 11.65
C THR A 292 9.48 9.86 11.86
N ALA A 293 8.91 9.06 12.77
CA ALA A 293 7.48 9.10 13.07
C ALA A 293 7.05 10.52 13.50
N GLY A 294 7.82 11.16 14.39
CA GLY A 294 7.56 12.54 14.82
C GLY A 294 7.63 13.57 13.68
N GLN A 295 8.38 13.33 12.60
CA GLN A 295 8.33 14.22 11.44
C GLN A 295 7.02 14.08 10.65
N PHE A 296 6.54 12.86 10.44
CA PHE A 296 5.27 12.63 9.74
C PHE A 296 4.06 13.05 10.59
N ASP A 297 4.11 12.86 11.91
CA ASP A 297 3.08 13.38 12.83
C ASP A 297 2.96 14.90 12.70
N ARG A 298 4.10 15.63 12.68
CA ARG A 298 4.11 17.09 12.44
C ARG A 298 3.53 17.49 11.08
N MET A 299 3.73 16.68 10.03
CA MET A 299 3.08 16.95 8.74
C MET A 299 1.56 16.87 8.86
N VAL A 300 1.04 15.84 9.54
CA VAL A 300 -0.40 15.69 9.77
C VAL A 300 -0.94 16.89 10.56
N GLU A 301 -0.27 17.27 11.66
CA GLU A 301 -0.64 18.44 12.47
C GLU A 301 -0.61 19.75 11.67
N ALA A 302 0.30 19.89 10.71
CA ALA A 302 0.41 21.04 9.82
C ALA A 302 -0.58 21.02 8.64
N GLY A 303 -1.49 20.03 8.56
CA GLY A 303 -2.45 19.90 7.45
C GLY A 303 -1.83 19.35 6.15
N LEU A 304 -0.60 18.83 6.22
CA LEU A 304 0.13 18.22 5.10
C LEU A 304 -0.01 16.69 5.08
N GLY A 305 -0.93 16.11 5.86
CA GLY A 305 -1.12 14.67 5.93
C GLY A 305 -1.52 14.02 4.61
N GLU A 306 -2.21 14.76 3.74
CA GLU A 306 -2.73 14.23 2.47
C GLU A 306 -1.76 14.34 1.30
N ILE A 307 -0.67 15.12 1.40
CA ILE A 307 0.37 15.13 0.36
C ILE A 307 1.28 13.90 0.49
N ASP A 308 2.10 13.65 -0.53
CA ASP A 308 3.06 12.53 -0.50
C ASP A 308 4.04 12.65 0.69
N LYS A 309 4.56 11.50 1.18
CA LYS A 309 5.57 11.46 2.25
C LYS A 309 6.84 12.26 1.91
N SER A 310 7.16 12.45 0.62
CA SER A 310 8.24 13.34 0.18
C SER A 310 8.06 14.80 0.65
N GLY A 311 6.81 15.19 0.95
CA GLY A 311 6.45 16.49 1.53
C GLY A 311 7.08 16.76 2.90
N VAL A 312 7.70 15.78 3.56
CA VAL A 312 8.49 16.02 4.78
C VAL A 312 9.64 17.01 4.56
N SER A 313 10.07 17.18 3.30
CA SER A 313 10.99 18.24 2.88
C SER A 313 10.46 19.65 3.13
N GLU A 314 9.14 19.86 3.13
CA GLU A 314 8.52 21.16 3.46
C GLU A 314 8.77 21.58 4.92
N LEU A 315 9.04 20.62 5.83
CA LEU A 315 9.42 20.92 7.21
C LEU A 315 10.92 21.25 7.37
N THR A 316 11.74 20.86 6.39
CA THR A 316 13.20 20.87 6.53
C THR A 316 13.83 22.10 5.88
N PHE A 317 13.47 22.40 4.64
CA PHE A 317 14.08 23.47 3.86
C PHE A 317 13.80 24.84 4.50
N LEU A 318 14.85 25.63 4.75
CA LEU A 318 14.73 26.94 5.39
C LEU A 318 13.87 27.90 4.56
N SER A 319 13.98 27.83 3.23
CA SER A 319 13.20 28.62 2.28
C SER A 319 11.69 28.34 2.31
N ARG A 320 11.26 27.23 2.92
CA ARG A 320 9.88 26.74 2.91
C ARG A 320 9.16 26.87 4.25
N ARG A 321 9.89 27.20 5.33
CA ARG A 321 9.27 27.46 6.63
C ARG A 321 8.33 28.66 6.51
N PRO A 322 7.15 28.63 7.14
CA PRO A 322 6.32 29.82 7.28
C PRO A 322 7.21 30.93 7.86
N ARG A 323 7.29 32.08 7.19
CA ARG A 323 7.94 33.27 7.78
C ARG A 323 7.14 33.61 9.03
N THR A 324 7.62 33.18 10.20
CA THR A 324 7.25 33.85 11.44
C THR A 324 7.67 35.30 11.26
N LEU A 325 6.70 36.22 11.34
CA LEU A 325 6.96 37.65 11.36
C LEU A 325 8.07 37.90 12.39
N SER A 326 9.25 38.30 11.94
CA SER A 326 10.28 38.81 12.85
C SER A 326 9.64 39.93 13.67
N PRO A 327 9.77 39.94 15.01
CA PRO A 327 9.50 41.16 15.75
C PRO A 327 10.40 42.23 15.14
N GLY A 328 9.81 43.34 14.70
CA GLY A 328 10.55 44.42 14.08
C GLY A 328 11.74 44.81 14.94
N ASN A 329 12.92 44.88 14.31
CA ASN A 329 14.02 45.66 14.85
C ASN A 329 13.60 47.14 14.76
N ASP A 330 12.87 47.61 15.76
CA ASP A 330 12.86 49.03 16.13
C ASP A 330 13.93 49.21 17.19
N HIS A 331 15.15 49.52 16.77
CA HIS A 331 16.15 50.15 17.63
C HIS A 331 17.07 51.05 16.80
N GLY A 332 16.89 52.36 16.99
CA GLY A 332 17.97 53.36 17.08
C GLY A 332 18.52 53.91 15.79
#